data_AF-A0A7X7NWR1-F1
#
_entry.id   AF-A0A7X7NWR1-F1
#
_cell.length_a   1.000
_cell.length_b   1.000
_cell.length_c   1.000
_cell.angle_alpha   90.00
_cell.angle_beta   90.00
_cell.angle_gamma   90.00
#
_symmetry.space_group_name_H-M   'P 1'
#
loop_
_entity.id
_entity.type
_entity.pdbx_description
1 polymer ?
#
loop_
_entity_poly.entity_id
_entity_poly.type
_entity_poly.pdbx_seq_one_letter_code
_entity_poly.pdbx_strand_id
1 'polypeptide(L)' 'MLKKEDKYLIGEKIKVVNEKEPGVVTRIDEARGLIYVLFKRFREEAYPYPEAIDQGILTPLVQRK' A
#
# COMPACT_ATOMS: atom_id res chain seq x y z
N MET A 1 -3.49 8.65 -16.65
CA MET A 1 -2.46 7.96 -17.46
C MET A 1 -1.68 7.06 -16.50
N LEU A 2 -1.86 5.74 -16.63
CA LEU A 2 -1.45 4.72 -15.67
C LEU A 2 0.09 4.63 -15.56
N LYS A 3 0.63 4.65 -14.35
CA LYS A 3 1.97 4.09 -14.12
C LYS A 3 1.80 2.59 -13.92
N LYS A 4 2.13 1.83 -14.96
CA LYS A 4 2.27 0.36 -14.95
C LYS A 4 3.22 -0.15 -13.84
N GLU A 5 3.92 0.79 -13.21
CA GLU A 5 4.93 0.58 -12.21
C GLU A 5 4.36 0.07 -10.91
N ASP A 6 3.11 0.40 -10.52
CA ASP A 6 2.56 0.26 -9.15
C ASP A 6 2.14 -1.15 -8.71
N LYS A 7 1.98 -2.10 -9.65
CA LYS A 7 1.68 -3.50 -9.30
C LYS A 7 2.82 -4.19 -8.54
N TYR A 8 4.04 -3.65 -8.61
CA TYR A 8 5.16 -4.10 -7.77
C TYR A 8 4.90 -3.97 -6.27
N LEU A 9 3.96 -3.12 -5.86
CA LEU A 9 3.70 -2.88 -4.45
C LEU A 9 3.09 -4.12 -3.79
N ILE A 10 2.38 -4.97 -4.54
CA ILE A 10 1.80 -6.20 -3.99
C ILE A 10 2.92 -7.13 -3.51
N GLY A 11 2.88 -7.50 -2.23
CA GLY A 11 3.90 -8.28 -1.54
C GLY A 11 4.96 -7.42 -0.83
N GLU A 12 4.99 -6.11 -1.07
CA GLU A 12 5.98 -5.21 -0.48
C GLU A 12 5.57 -4.68 0.89
N LYS A 13 6.58 -4.40 1.71
CA LYS A 13 6.38 -3.74 3.00
C LYS A 13 6.11 -2.25 2.79
N ILE A 14 5.09 -1.77 3.47
CA ILE A 14 4.65 -0.38 3.39
C ILE A 14 4.50 0.21 4.79
N LYS A 15 5.04 1.41 4.98
CA LYS A 15 4.81 2.19 6.20
C LYS A 15 3.50 2.94 6.05
N VAL A 16 2.66 2.85 7.06
CA VAL A 16 1.37 3.56 7.12
C VAL A 16 1.44 4.63 8.20
N VAL A 17 0.88 5.80 7.93
CA VAL A 17 0.77 6.87 8.92
C VAL A 17 -0.01 6.39 10.13
N ASN A 18 0.45 6.76 11.34
CA ASN A 18 -0.09 6.33 12.64
C ASN A 18 0.05 4.83 12.98
N GLU A 19 0.62 4.02 12.09
CA GLU A 19 0.97 2.63 12.40
C GLU A 19 2.42 2.53 12.87
N LYS A 20 2.62 1.81 13.98
CA LYS A 20 3.96 1.62 14.56
C LYS A 20 4.81 0.67 13.74
N GLU A 21 4.17 -0.33 13.14
CA GLU A 21 4.84 -1.38 12.38
C GLU A 21 4.42 -1.32 10.91
N PRO A 22 5.32 -1.64 9.97
CA PRO A 22 4.96 -1.71 8.57
C PRO A 22 3.96 -2.85 8.32
N GLY A 23 3.03 -2.60 7.40
CA GLY A 23 2.17 -3.63 6.84
C GLY A 23 2.74 -4.19 5.54
N VAL A 24 2.05 -5.17 4.97
CA VAL A 24 2.36 -5.74 3.65
C VAL A 24 1.17 -5.52 2.73
N VAL A 25 1.41 -5.02 1.53
CA VAL A 25 0.33 -4.86 0.55
C VAL A 25 -0.09 -6.25 0.04
N THR A 26 -1.34 -6.62 0.20
CA THR A 26 -1.86 -7.93 -0.24
C THR A 26 -2.53 -7.87 -1.60
N ARG A 27 -3.18 -6.74 -1.92
CA ARG A 27 -3.93 -6.55 -3.16
C ARG A 27 -4.11 -5.06 -3.46
N ILE A 28 -4.18 -4.74 -4.75
CA ILE A 28 -4.66 -3.45 -5.25
C ILE A 28 -5.90 -3.72 -6.11
N ASP A 29 -6.99 -3.02 -5.81
CA ASP A 29 -8.25 -3.06 -6.54
C ASP A 29 -8.44 -1.74 -7.28
N GLU A 30 -7.93 -1.69 -8.52
CA GLU A 30 -7.99 -0.50 -9.37
C GLU A 30 -9.43 -0.11 -9.72
N ALA A 31 -10.34 -1.09 -9.84
CA ALA A 31 -11.74 -0.83 -10.17
C ALA A 31 -12.48 -0.13 -9.02
N ARG A 32 -12.07 -0.41 -7.77
CA ARG A 32 -12.64 0.21 -6.57
C ARG A 32 -11.81 1.38 -6.03
N GLY A 33 -10.62 1.62 -6.58
CA GLY A 33 -9.70 2.64 -6.07
C GLY A 33 -9.21 2.33 -4.66
N LEU A 34 -8.88 1.06 -4.37
CA LEU A 34 -8.46 0.63 -3.02
C LEU A 34 -7.14 -0.16 -3.05
N ILE A 35 -6.34 0.03 -2.02
CA ILE A 35 -5.15 -0.78 -1.71
C ILE A 35 -5.30 -1.42 -0.34
N TYR A 36 -5.01 -2.72 -0.26
CA TYR A 36 -5.19 -3.53 0.94
C TYR A 36 -3.84 -3.79 1.58
N VAL A 37 -3.74 -3.49 2.88
CA VAL A 37 -2.53 -3.66 3.67
C VAL A 37 -2.82 -4.59 4.85
N LEU A 38 -2.08 -5.69 4.90
CA LEU A 38 -2.13 -6.66 5.99
C LEU A 38 -1.09 -6.31 7.06
N PHE A 39 -1.58 -6.16 8.28
CA PHE A 39 -0.78 -5.98 9.48
C PHE A 39 -0.69 -7.28 10.28
N LYS A 40 0.04 -7.23 11.40
CA LYS A 40 0.10 -8.36 12.34
C LYS A 40 -1.29 -8.75 12.84
N ARG A 41 -1.41 -10.00 13.31
CA ARG A 41 -2.66 -10.59 13.83
C ARG A 41 -3.79 -10.59 12.80
N PHE A 42 -3.46 -10.70 11.51
CA PHE A 42 -4.41 -10.78 10.40
C PHE A 42 -5.36 -9.57 10.27
N ARG A 43 -4.97 -8.41 10.80
CA ARG A 43 -5.71 -7.17 10.58
C ARG A 43 -5.40 -6.65 9.18
N GLU A 44 -6.36 -6.74 8.28
CA GLU A 44 -6.28 -6.13 6.95
C GLU A 44 -7.09 -4.84 6.92
N GLU A 45 -6.49 -3.76 6.41
CA GLU A 45 -7.16 -2.48 6.22
C GLU A 45 -7.06 -2.05 4.75
N ALA A 46 -8.10 -1.37 4.28
CA ALA A 46 -8.16 -0.82 2.93
C ALA A 46 -7.97 0.70 2.98
N TYR A 47 -7.14 1.22 2.08
CA TYR A 47 -6.87 2.65 1.92
C TYR A 47 -7.22 3.10 0.50
N PRO A 48 -7.57 4.39 0.30
CA PRO A 48 -7.78 4.95 -1.03
C PRO A 48 -6.53 4.83 -1.91
N TYR A 49 -6.72 4.41 -3.16
CA TYR A 49 -5.65 4.26 -4.13
C TYR A 49 -5.98 4.99 -5.44
N PRO A 50 -5.06 5.84 -5.97
CA PRO A 50 -3.67 6.05 -5.53
C PRO A 50 -3.46 7.11 -4.45
N GLU A 51 -4.53 7.77 -3.97
CA GLU A 51 -4.44 8.98 -3.14
C GLU A 51 -3.65 8.78 -1.86
N ALA A 52 -3.75 7.60 -1.22
CA ALA A 52 -2.99 7.32 -0.01
C ALA A 52 -1.48 7.26 -0.25
N ILE A 53 -1.03 6.89 -1.45
CA ILE A 53 0.38 6.92 -1.82
C ILE A 53 0.81 8.36 -2.11
N ASP A 54 0.02 9.09 -2.91
CA ASP A 54 0.33 10.47 -3.31
C ASP A 54 0.39 11.43 -2.11
N GLN A 55 -0.46 11.20 -1.10
CA GLN A 55 -0.49 11.97 0.14
C GLN A 55 0.54 11.51 1.17
N GLY A 56 1.31 10.45 0.88
CA GLY A 56 2.29 9.89 1.81
C GLY A 56 1.69 9.15 3.02
N ILE A 57 0.39 8.85 3.00
CA ILE A 57 -0.26 7.98 3.99
C ILE A 57 0.38 6.59 3.94
N LEU A 58 0.66 6.13 2.73
CA LEU A 58 1.33 4.87 2.42
C LEU A 58 2.68 5.16 1.78
N THR A 59 3.77 4.81 2.47
CA THR A 59 5.14 4.96 1.97
C THR A 59 5.78 3.59 1.78
N PRO A 60 6.05 3.16 0.53
CA PRO A 60 6.76 1.92 0.26
C PRO A 60 8.15 1.93 0.91
N LEU A 61 8.51 0.85 1.60
CA LEU A 61 9.85 0.72 2.18
C LEU A 61 10.88 0.14 1.20
N VAL A 62 10.43 -0.31 0.03
CA VAL A 62 11.34 -0.73 -1.04
C VAL A 62 12.06 0.49 -1.59
N GLN A 63 13.37 0.53 -1.41
CA GLN A 63 14.24 1.41 -2.18
C GLN A 63 14.50 0.70 -3.51
N ARG A 64 13.84 1.15 -4.58
CA ARG A 64 14.28 0.76 -5.93
C ARG A 64 15.69 1.34 -6.12
N LYS A 65 16.68 0.47 -6.36
CA LYS A 65 17.97 0.85 -6.94
C LYS A 65 17.81 1.04 -8.45
#